data_AF-A0A7Y0SHS2-F1
#
_entry.id   AF-A0A7Y0SHS2-F1
#
_cell.length_a   1.000
_cell.length_b   1.000
_cell.length_c   1.000
_cell.angle_alpha   90.00
_cell.angle_beta   90.00
_cell.angle_gamma   90.00
#
_symmetry.space_group_name_H-M   'P 1'
#
loop_
_entity.id
_entity.type
_entity.pdbx_description
1 polymer ?
#
loop_
_entity_poly.entity_id
_entity_poly.type
_entity_poly.pdbx_seq_one_letter_code
_entity_poly.pdbx_strand_id
1 'polypeptide(L)'
;MAKAKCNPQPNEFNKDTEFGRGEIKDNALKAVVTSQLFRTRVVKAKKGKGSFNRKMKHRGKEPYSKFSSKWILNRAFFLLRVKELFD
;
A
#
# COMPACT_ATOMS: atom_id res chain seq x y z
N MET A 1 -57.66 21.28 9.89
CA MET A 1 -56.27 21.15 10.39
C MET A 1 -55.58 20.05 9.59
N ALA A 2 -54.71 20.41 8.66
CA ALA A 2 -54.05 19.46 7.77
C ALA A 2 -52.98 18.67 8.55
N LYS A 3 -53.11 17.33 8.55
CA LYS A 3 -52.05 16.44 9.06
C LYS A 3 -50.92 16.44 8.04
N ALA A 4 -49.74 16.94 8.43
CA ALA A 4 -48.53 16.79 7.62
C ALA A 4 -48.21 15.29 7.51
N LYS A 5 -48.10 14.79 6.28
CA LYS A 5 -47.54 13.46 6.01
C LYS A 5 -46.04 13.56 6.24
N CYS A 6 -45.51 12.94 7.28
CA CYS A 6 -44.08 12.66 7.31
C CYS A 6 -43.81 11.58 6.27
N ASN A 7 -43.02 11.92 5.25
CA ASN A 7 -42.43 10.89 4.39
C ASN A 7 -41.25 10.29 5.17
N PRO A 8 -41.31 9.03 5.63
CA PRO A 8 -40.11 8.36 6.07
C PRO A 8 -39.20 8.24 4.84
N GLN A 9 -38.02 8.86 4.91
CA GLN A 9 -37.00 8.67 3.90
C GLN A 9 -36.63 7.19 3.88
N PRO A 10 -36.74 6.48 2.75
CA PRO A 10 -36.26 5.11 2.66
C PRO A 10 -34.74 5.20 2.68
N ASN A 11 -34.16 5.02 3.87
CA ASN A 11 -32.72 4.87 4.03
C ASN A 11 -32.33 3.46 3.58
N GLU A 12 -32.49 3.17 2.30
CA GLU A 12 -31.92 2.00 1.64
C GLU A 12 -30.43 2.24 1.44
N PHE A 13 -29.70 2.20 2.55
CA PHE A 13 -28.29 1.88 2.51
C PHE A 13 -28.15 0.40 2.84
N ASN A 14 -28.55 -0.45 1.89
CA ASN A 14 -27.89 -1.73 1.69
C ASN A 14 -26.45 -1.43 1.24
N LYS A 15 -25.65 -0.86 2.15
CA LYS A 15 -24.21 -0.81 2.02
C LYS A 15 -23.77 -2.20 2.39
N ASP A 16 -23.56 -3.03 1.39
CA ASP A 16 -22.69 -4.19 1.52
C ASP A 16 -21.46 -3.71 2.26
N THR A 17 -21.41 -4.05 3.54
CA THR A 17 -20.43 -3.45 4.43
C THR A 17 -19.13 -4.17 4.10
N GLU A 18 -18.29 -3.51 3.29
CA GLU A 18 -16.95 -3.91 2.80
C GLU A 18 -16.00 -4.46 3.90
N PHE A 19 -16.40 -4.36 5.17
CA PHE A 19 -15.70 -4.89 6.33
C PHE A 19 -16.09 -6.34 6.70
N GLY A 20 -16.93 -7.01 5.88
CA GLY A 20 -17.30 -8.42 6.04
C GLY A 20 -18.24 -8.71 7.22
N ARG A 21 -19.01 -7.70 7.66
CA ARG A 21 -19.87 -7.78 8.86
C ARG A 21 -21.37 -7.86 8.56
N GLY A 22 -21.76 -7.82 7.28
CA GLY A 22 -23.15 -7.75 6.88
C GLY A 22 -23.82 -6.44 7.32
N GLU A 23 -25.14 -6.48 7.47
CA GLU A 23 -25.94 -5.32 7.88
C GLU A 23 -25.75 -5.00 9.38
N ILE A 24 -25.37 -3.76 9.69
CA ILE A 24 -25.14 -3.31 11.07
C ILE A 24 -26.42 -2.65 11.60
N LYS A 25 -27.07 -3.29 12.58
CA LYS A 25 -28.36 -2.85 13.15
C LYS A 25 -28.23 -1.95 14.37
N ASP A 26 -27.20 -2.17 15.19
CA ASP A 26 -27.03 -1.46 16.45
C ASP A 26 -26.08 -0.26 16.32
N ASN A 27 -24.77 -0.49 16.48
CA ASN A 27 -23.76 0.57 16.50
C ASN A 27 -22.72 0.36 15.39
N ALA A 28 -22.66 1.35 14.50
CA ALA A 28 -21.71 1.39 13.38
C ALA A 28 -20.25 1.38 13.86
N LEU A 29 -19.86 2.26 14.78
CA LEU A 29 -18.46 2.39 15.23
C LEU A 29 -17.95 1.11 15.87
N LYS A 30 -18.77 0.46 16.70
CA LYS A 30 -18.42 -0.83 17.33
C LYS A 30 -18.18 -1.92 16.29
N ALA A 31 -19.02 -1.96 15.26
CA ALA A 31 -18.88 -2.91 14.17
C ALA A 31 -17.61 -2.65 13.34
N VAL A 32 -17.28 -1.39 13.07
CA VAL A 32 -16.06 -1.06 12.31
C VAL A 32 -14.81 -1.35 13.14
N VAL A 33 -14.72 -0.91 14.41
CA VAL A 33 -13.55 -1.10 15.28
C VAL A 33 -13.15 -2.56 15.42
N THR A 34 -14.13 -3.45 15.46
CA THR A 34 -13.87 -4.89 15.61
C THR A 34 -13.63 -5.59 14.26
N SER A 35 -13.84 -4.92 13.12
CA SER A 35 -13.67 -5.50 11.79
C SER A 35 -12.21 -5.63 11.36
N GLN A 36 -11.96 -6.26 10.20
CA GLN A 36 -10.61 -6.45 9.65
C GLN A 36 -9.86 -5.13 9.40
N LEU A 37 -10.60 -4.03 9.18
CA LEU A 37 -10.02 -2.71 8.90
C LEU A 37 -9.09 -2.25 10.01
N PHE A 38 -9.50 -2.45 11.27
CA PHE A 38 -8.81 -1.95 12.46
C PHE A 38 -8.05 -3.03 13.22
N ARG A 39 -7.50 -4.03 12.51
CA ARG A 39 -6.62 -5.04 13.13
C ARG A 39 -5.24 -4.47 13.47
N THR A 40 -4.68 -4.94 14.57
CA THR A 40 -3.29 -4.67 14.94
C THR A 40 -2.34 -5.22 13.87
N ARG A 41 -1.48 -4.37 13.30
CA ARG A 41 -0.46 -4.77 12.34
C ARG A 41 0.85 -5.04 13.06
N VAL A 42 1.44 -6.22 12.84
CA VAL A 42 2.75 -6.57 13.38
C VAL A 42 3.80 -6.45 12.28
N VAL A 43 4.84 -5.65 12.52
CA VAL A 43 5.98 -5.52 11.62
C VAL A 43 7.01 -6.58 11.94
N LYS A 44 7.54 -7.26 10.92
CA LYS A 44 8.63 -8.22 11.10
C LYS A 44 9.90 -7.49 11.55
N ALA A 45 10.46 -7.90 12.68
CA ALA A 45 11.71 -7.35 13.19
C ALA A 45 12.87 -7.60 12.21
N LYS A 46 13.84 -6.68 12.16
CA LYS A 46 15.04 -6.81 11.31
C LYS A 46 16.07 -7.80 11.88
N LYS A 47 16.13 -7.94 13.22
CA LYS A 47 17.06 -8.82 13.94
C LYS A 47 16.34 -9.48 15.13
N GLY A 48 16.81 -10.64 15.58
CA GLY A 48 16.28 -11.36 16.74
C GLY A 48 15.23 -12.42 16.40
N LYS A 49 14.29 -12.67 17.32
CA LYS A 49 13.24 -13.70 17.16
C LYS A 49 12.31 -13.35 16.00
N GLY A 50 12.07 -14.31 15.11
CA GLY A 50 11.17 -14.13 13.97
C GLY A 50 11.74 -13.23 12.87
N SER A 51 13.00 -12.77 12.94
CA SER A 51 13.60 -11.95 11.88
C SER A 51 14.18 -12.74 10.72
N PHE A 52 14.43 -14.06 10.90
CA PHE A 52 15.04 -14.91 9.87
C PHE A 52 14.18 -14.96 8.59
N ASN A 53 14.82 -14.83 7.44
CA ASN A 53 14.17 -14.95 6.13
C ASN A 53 15.01 -15.83 5.21
N ARG A 54 14.43 -16.94 4.71
CA ARG A 54 15.12 -17.89 3.82
C ARG A 54 15.55 -17.25 2.49
N LYS A 55 14.83 -16.23 2.02
CA LYS A 55 15.13 -15.50 0.77
C LYS A 55 15.31 -14.02 1.10
N MET A 56 16.56 -13.56 1.15
CA MET A 56 16.86 -12.14 1.32
C MET A 56 16.44 -11.33 0.09
N LYS A 57 16.11 -10.04 0.29
CA LYS A 57 15.65 -9.11 -0.77
C LYS A 57 16.60 -9.06 -1.99
N HIS A 58 17.90 -9.26 -1.77
CA HIS A 58 18.95 -9.15 -2.78
C HIS A 58 19.72 -10.46 -2.97
N ARG A 59 19.06 -11.62 -2.85
CA ARG A 59 19.71 -12.91 -3.11
C ARG A 59 20.28 -12.94 -4.54
N GLY A 60 21.60 -13.12 -4.67
CA GLY A 60 22.31 -13.16 -5.96
C GLY A 60 22.62 -11.78 -6.57
N LYS A 61 22.38 -10.69 -5.85
CA LYS A 61 22.82 -9.34 -6.24
C LYS A 61 23.88 -8.87 -5.24
N GLU A 62 25.07 -8.59 -5.74
CA GLU A 62 26.16 -7.98 -4.96
C GLU A 62 25.65 -6.67 -4.33
N PRO A 63 25.78 -6.46 -3.00
CA PRO A 63 25.38 -5.22 -2.34
C PRO A 63 26.19 -4.01 -2.83
N TYR A 64 27.31 -4.27 -3.51
CA TYR A 64 28.25 -3.28 -4.03
C TYR A 64 28.46 -3.40 -5.55
N SER A 65 27.52 -4.00 -6.31
CA SER A 65 27.59 -3.83 -7.76
C SER A 65 27.24 -2.37 -8.11
N LYS A 66 28.26 -1.52 -8.19
CA LYS A 66 28.21 -0.23 -8.88
C LYS A 66 27.95 -0.38 -10.39
N PHE A 67 27.56 -1.56 -10.85
CA PHE A 67 27.18 -1.83 -12.23
C PHE A 67 25.71 -1.46 -12.44
N SER A 68 25.39 -0.17 -12.24
CA SER A 68 24.23 0.39 -12.90
C SER A 68 24.61 0.55 -14.37
N SER A 69 24.08 -0.30 -15.25
CA SER A 69 24.26 -0.17 -16.70
C SER A 69 23.92 1.24 -17.17
N LYS A 70 22.99 1.91 -16.46
CA LYS A 70 22.58 3.30 -16.69
C LYS A 70 23.71 4.32 -16.43
N TRP A 71 24.58 4.09 -15.44
CA TRP A 71 25.72 5.00 -15.15
C TRP A 71 26.81 4.91 -16.22
N ILE A 72 27.11 3.69 -16.66
CA ILE A 72 28.09 3.44 -17.73
C ILE A 72 27.58 4.03 -19.05
N LEU A 73 26.31 3.83 -19.38
CA LEU A 73 25.69 4.39 -20.59
C LEU A 73 25.63 5.93 -20.55
N ASN A 74 25.24 6.52 -19.42
CA ASN A 74 25.22 7.99 -19.30
C ASN A 74 26.64 8.59 -19.34
N ARG A 75 27.66 7.89 -18.81
CA ARG A 75 29.05 8.32 -18.86
C ARG A 75 29.67 8.14 -20.26
N ALA A 76 29.35 7.05 -20.96
CA ALA A 76 29.75 6.83 -22.34
C ALA A 76 29.13 7.88 -23.27
N PHE A 77 27.86 8.23 -23.08
CA PHE A 77 27.18 9.27 -23.86
C PHE A 77 27.79 10.66 -23.64
N PHE A 78 28.20 10.97 -22.40
CA PHE A 78 28.90 12.23 -22.08
C PHE A 78 30.28 12.30 -22.75
N LEU A 79 31.06 11.21 -22.71
CA LEU A 79 32.38 11.16 -23.33
C LEU A 79 32.32 11.14 -24.88
N LEU A 80 31.31 10.51 -25.47
CA LEU A 80 31.10 10.51 -26.92
C LEU A 80 30.75 11.92 -27.42
N ARG A 81 29.86 12.62 -26.71
CA ARG A 81 29.45 13.99 -27.04
C ARG A 81 30.57 15.03 -26.87
N VAL A 82 31.46 14.85 -25.89
CA VAL A 82 32.63 15.74 -25.71
C VAL A 82 33.71 15.48 -26.75
N LYS A 83 33.82 14.25 -27.27
CA LYS A 83 34.75 13.90 -28.34
C LYS A 83 34.31 14.43 -29.72
N GLU A 84 33.00 14.50 -29.98
CA GLU A 84 32.43 15.11 -31.19
C GLU A 84 32.50 16.65 -31.21
N LEU A 85 32.82 17.28 -30.08
CA LEU A 85 32.83 18.75 -29.92
C LEU A 85 34.25 19.34 -29.94
N PHE A 86 35.27 18.51 -30.12
CA PHE A 86 36.69 18.91 -30.11
C PHE A 86 37.45 18.50 -31.39
N ASP A 87 36.72 18.31 -32.49
CA ASP A 87 37.22 18.41 -33.86
C ASP A 87 36.76 19.74 -34.46
#